data_AF-A0A9E2HCV0-F1
#
_entry.id   AF-A0A9E2HCV0-F1
#
_cell.length_a   1.000
_cell.length_b   1.000
_cell.length_c   1.000
_cell.angle_alpha   90.00
_cell.angle_beta   90.00
_cell.angle_gamma   90.00
#
_symmetry.space_group_name_H-M   'P 1'
#
loop_
_entity.id
_entity.type
_entity.pdbx_description
1 polymer ?
#
loop_
_entity_poly.entity_id
_entity_poly.type
_entity_poly.pdbx_seq_one_letter_code
_entity_poly.pdbx_strand_id
1 'polypeptide(L)'
;MFAMPTELFVKTAASAGVVVCIFILVQLTFEKMFGFYSLIPEQLREERGKLWVLVLIAVEVMLYAIGPTVFYFWIYTLLPFFSFRAGIGVAIFLYMFGSLPYALSLALRMKIPGGVLIFTLFFNLLKLTACWATITYLMNS
;
A
#
# COMPACT_ATOMS: atom_id res chain seq x y z
N MET A 1 -16.99 -2.21 26.68
CA MET A 1 -16.57 -1.42 25.50
C MET A 1 -15.09 -1.11 25.68
N PHE A 2 -14.19 -1.96 25.18
CA PHE A 2 -12.76 -1.71 25.28
C PHE A 2 -12.38 -0.74 24.16
N ALA A 3 -12.36 0.55 24.47
CA ALA A 3 -11.76 1.53 23.57
C ALA A 3 -10.28 1.18 23.46
N MET A 4 -9.86 0.73 22.28
CA MET A 4 -8.45 0.49 22.01
C MET A 4 -7.69 1.83 22.20
N PRO A 5 -6.53 1.85 22.87
CA PRO A 5 -5.84 3.10 23.17
C PRO A 5 -5.53 3.84 21.88
N THR A 6 -5.82 5.14 21.82
CA THR A 6 -5.44 6.01 20.70
C THR A 6 -3.94 5.92 20.38
N GLU A 7 -3.12 5.66 21.40
CA GLU A 7 -1.69 5.37 21.26
C GLU A 7 -1.38 4.16 20.39
N LEU A 8 -2.17 3.07 20.48
CA LEU A 8 -1.95 1.85 19.70
C LEU A 8 -2.27 2.10 18.22
N PHE A 9 -3.33 2.87 17.94
CA PHE A 9 -3.66 3.30 16.59
C PHE A 9 -2.52 4.12 15.97
N VAL A 10 -2.04 5.14 16.70
CA VAL A 10 -0.96 6.02 16.21
C VAL A 10 0.33 5.23 15.96
N LYS A 11 0.71 4.34 16.89
CA LYS A 11 1.89 3.46 16.73
C LYS A 11 1.74 2.57 15.50
N THR A 12 0.59 1.94 15.32
CA THR A 12 0.33 1.05 14.18
C THR A 12 0.42 1.80 12.85
N ALA A 13 -0.24 2.94 12.74
CA ALA A 13 -0.22 3.77 11.53
C ALA A 13 1.19 4.28 11.21
N ALA A 14 1.94 4.71 12.24
CA ALA A 14 3.32 5.17 12.08
C ALA A 14 4.24 4.03 11.62
N SER A 15 4.18 2.86 12.26
CA SER A 15 4.99 1.69 11.88
C SER A 15 4.69 1.21 10.47
N ALA A 16 3.41 1.10 10.09
CA ALA A 16 3.03 0.76 8.73
C ALA A 16 3.49 1.84 7.73
N GLY A 17 3.39 3.12 8.07
CA GLY A 17 3.86 4.23 7.24
C GLY A 17 5.37 4.17 6.97
N VAL A 18 6.18 3.84 7.99
CA VAL A 18 7.63 3.64 7.82
C VAL A 18 7.91 2.50 6.83
N VAL A 19 7.17 1.39 6.92
CA VAL A 19 7.30 0.26 6.00
C VAL A 19 7.01 0.70 4.56
N VAL A 20 5.91 1.44 4.31
CA VAL A 20 5.59 1.98 2.98
C VAL A 20 6.75 2.83 2.45
N CYS A 21 7.25 3.76 3.26
CA CYS A 21 8.34 4.66 2.88
C CYS A 21 9.60 3.90 2.46
N ILE A 22 9.98 2.84 3.20
CA ILE A 22 11.12 1.99 2.86
C ILE A 22 10.89 1.35 1.49
N PHE A 23 9.73 0.74 1.25
CA PHE A 23 9.42 0.10 -0.02
C PHE A 23 9.36 1.08 -1.19
N ILE A 24 8.88 2.31 -0.98
CA ILE A 24 8.94 3.37 -2.01
C ILE A 24 10.38 3.68 -2.38
N LEU A 25 11.26 3.89 -1.39
CA LEU A 25 12.66 4.20 -1.65
C LEU A 25 13.36 3.04 -2.39
N VAL A 26 13.08 1.80 -2.00
CA VAL A 26 13.58 0.61 -2.69
C VAL A 26 13.04 0.59 -4.13
N GLN A 27 11.74 0.77 -4.33
CA GLN A 27 11.14 0.79 -5.67
C GLN A 27 11.79 1.85 -6.56
N LEU A 28 11.92 3.09 -6.09
CA LEU A 28 12.55 4.19 -6.83
C LEU A 28 14.02 3.89 -7.17
N THR A 29 14.73 3.19 -6.29
CA THR A 29 16.12 2.79 -6.52
C THR A 29 16.21 1.75 -7.63
N PHE A 30 15.36 0.72 -7.58
CA PHE A 30 15.27 -0.30 -8.62
C PHE A 30 14.81 0.29 -9.97
N GLU A 31 13.80 1.18 -9.98
CA GLU A 31 13.35 1.86 -11.20
C GLU A 31 14.47 2.64 -11.88
N LYS A 32 15.32 3.31 -11.10
CA LYS A 32 16.51 4.00 -11.61
C LYS A 32 17.56 3.02 -12.13
N MET A 33 17.83 1.94 -11.41
CA MET A 33 18.85 0.94 -11.76
C MET A 33 18.52 0.21 -13.06
N PHE A 34 17.27 -0.21 -13.25
CA PHE A 34 16.82 -0.94 -14.44
C PHE A 34 16.42 -0.03 -15.60
N GLY A 35 16.46 1.28 -15.42
CA GLY A 35 16.09 2.24 -16.46
C GLY A 35 14.62 2.14 -16.88
N PHE A 36 13.72 1.61 -16.06
CA PHE A 36 12.32 1.39 -16.41
C PHE A 36 11.60 2.67 -16.89
N TYR A 37 12.06 3.82 -16.41
CA TYR A 37 11.52 5.12 -16.81
C TYR A 37 11.78 5.45 -18.30
N SER A 38 12.90 5.00 -18.87
CA SER A 38 13.21 5.24 -20.28
C SER A 38 12.33 4.42 -21.24
N LEU A 39 11.62 3.40 -20.73
CA LEU A 39 10.70 2.57 -21.49
C LEU A 39 9.30 3.20 -21.62
N ILE A 40 8.96 4.18 -20.77
CA ILE A 40 7.65 4.85 -20.82
C ILE A 40 7.66 5.85 -21.98
N PRO A 41 6.61 5.91 -22.84
CA PRO A 41 6.49 6.91 -23.90
C PRO A 41 6.63 8.32 -23.36
N GLU A 42 7.38 9.18 -24.04
CA GLU A 42 7.71 10.53 -23.58
C GLU A 42 6.47 11.39 -23.33
N GLN A 43 5.40 11.17 -24.09
CA GLN A 43 4.08 11.81 -23.95
C GLN A 43 3.36 11.47 -22.64
N LEU A 44 3.73 10.37 -21.97
CA LEU A 44 3.16 9.89 -20.71
C LEU A 44 4.10 10.07 -19.52
N ARG A 45 5.29 10.66 -19.73
CA ARG A 45 6.27 10.89 -18.66
C ARG A 45 5.92 12.17 -17.89
N GLU A 46 5.41 12.01 -16.68
CA GLU A 46 5.32 13.12 -15.72
C GLU A 46 6.70 13.50 -15.19
N GLU A 47 6.93 14.80 -14.96
CA GLU A 47 8.17 15.28 -14.36
C GLU A 47 8.35 14.72 -12.94
N ARG A 48 9.33 13.81 -12.77
CA ARG A 48 9.71 13.23 -11.48
C ARG A 48 10.53 14.21 -10.62
N GLY A 49 9.90 15.32 -10.24
CA GLY A 49 10.46 16.28 -9.29
C GLY A 49 10.44 15.79 -7.83
N LYS A 50 11.12 16.51 -6.93
CA LYS A 50 11.06 16.24 -5.49
C LYS A 50 9.62 16.30 -4.93
N LEU A 51 8.81 17.20 -5.48
CA LEU A 51 7.41 17.36 -5.12
C LEU A 51 6.58 16.12 -5.49
N TRP A 52 6.84 15.52 -6.65
CA TRP A 52 6.18 14.28 -7.07
C TRP A 52 6.46 13.12 -6.10
N VAL A 53 7.71 12.98 -5.64
CA VAL A 53 8.06 11.94 -4.64
C VAL A 53 7.33 12.16 -3.31
N LEU A 54 7.22 13.41 -2.86
CA LEU A 54 6.47 13.73 -1.63
C LEU A 54 4.99 13.41 -1.77
N VAL A 55 4.37 13.77 -2.88
CA VAL A 55 2.96 13.46 -3.17
C VAL A 55 2.75 11.94 -3.24
N LEU A 56 3.65 11.22 -3.92
CA LEU A 56 3.60 9.75 -3.99
C LEU A 56 3.66 9.12 -2.60
N ILE A 57 4.60 9.55 -1.75
CA ILE A 57 4.72 9.05 -0.38
C ILE A 57 3.44 9.35 0.41
N ALA A 58 2.91 10.57 0.34
CA ALA A 58 1.71 10.94 1.06
C ALA A 58 0.49 10.09 0.64
N VAL A 59 0.30 9.91 -0.66
CA VAL A 59 -0.80 9.10 -1.22
C VAL A 59 -0.65 7.63 -0.82
N GLU A 60 0.54 7.05 -0.97
CA GLU A 60 0.74 5.66 -0.64
C GLU A 60 0.66 5.38 0.87
N VAL A 61 1.16 6.26 1.72
CA VAL A 61 0.98 6.13 3.18
C VAL A 61 -0.51 6.19 3.55
N MET A 62 -1.27 7.09 2.93
CA MET A 62 -2.72 7.15 3.13
C MET A 62 -3.42 5.84 2.71
N LEU A 63 -3.06 5.31 1.54
CA LEU A 63 -3.72 4.12 0.97
C LEU A 63 -3.29 2.81 1.63
N TYR A 64 -2.01 2.61 1.91
CA TYR A 64 -1.46 1.33 2.38
C TYR A 64 -1.27 1.24 3.90
N ALA A 65 -1.12 2.37 4.59
CA ALA A 65 -0.95 2.39 6.04
C ALA A 65 -2.18 2.94 6.75
N ILE A 66 -2.55 4.20 6.52
CA ILE A 66 -3.58 4.89 7.32
C ILE A 66 -4.96 4.29 7.08
N GLY A 67 -5.41 4.19 5.82
CA GLY A 67 -6.71 3.64 5.47
C GLY A 67 -6.94 2.25 6.08
N PRO A 68 -6.08 1.26 5.80
CA PRO A 68 -6.19 -0.09 6.35
C PRO A 68 -6.16 -0.10 7.89
N THR A 69 -5.33 0.74 8.52
CA THR A 69 -5.28 0.85 10.00
C THR A 69 -6.61 1.39 10.57
N VAL A 70 -7.20 2.42 9.94
CA VAL A 70 -8.49 2.99 10.36
C VAL A 70 -9.61 1.95 10.22
N PHE A 71 -9.67 1.27 9.07
CA PHE A 71 -10.66 0.21 8.85
C PHE A 71 -10.50 -0.92 9.88
N TYR A 72 -9.28 -1.39 10.11
CA TYR A 72 -9.02 -2.44 11.08
C TYR A 72 -9.38 -2.02 12.51
N PHE A 73 -9.05 -0.79 12.91
CA PHE A 73 -9.41 -0.22 14.22
C PHE A 73 -10.92 -0.15 14.43
N TRP A 74 -11.67 0.29 13.42
CA TRP A 74 -13.13 0.30 13.43
C TRP A 74 -13.71 -1.11 13.64
N ILE A 75 -13.21 -2.08 12.89
CA ILE A 75 -13.62 -3.48 13.00
C ILE A 75 -13.29 -4.04 14.39
N TYR A 76 -12.11 -3.72 14.91
CA TYR A 76 -11.67 -4.15 16.23
C TYR A 76 -12.61 -3.67 17.34
N THR A 77 -13.09 -2.43 17.22
CA THR A 77 -14.02 -1.79 18.17
C THR A 77 -15.41 -2.41 18.12
N LEU A 78 -15.88 -2.81 16.93
CA LEU A 78 -17.22 -3.34 16.71
C LEU A 78 -17.35 -4.85 16.98
N LEU A 79 -16.31 -5.64 16.72
CA LEU A 79 -16.37 -7.11 16.78
C LEU A 79 -15.27 -7.67 17.70
N PRO A 80 -15.60 -8.22 18.89
CA PRO A 80 -14.63 -8.70 19.86
C PRO A 80 -14.02 -10.08 19.53
N PHE A 81 -14.58 -10.83 18.57
CA PHE A 81 -14.15 -12.20 18.29
C PHE A 81 -12.96 -12.24 17.33
N PHE A 82 -11.88 -12.89 17.76
CA PHE A 82 -10.60 -12.98 17.04
C PHE A 82 -10.73 -13.57 15.62
N SER A 83 -11.57 -14.60 15.45
CA SER A 83 -11.76 -15.27 14.15
C SER A 83 -12.47 -14.40 13.11
N PHE A 84 -13.40 -13.54 13.55
CA PHE A 84 -14.08 -12.59 12.66
C PHE A 84 -13.15 -11.44 12.22
N ARG A 85 -12.26 -10.99 13.11
CA ARG A 85 -11.26 -9.94 12.81
C ARG A 85 -10.28 -10.39 11.72
N ALA A 86 -9.81 -11.64 11.80
CA ALA A 86 -8.94 -12.21 10.77
C ALA A 86 -9.66 -12.33 9.42
N GLY A 87 -10.92 -12.79 9.40
CA GLY A 87 -11.71 -12.92 8.17
C GLY A 87 -11.97 -11.59 7.46
N ILE A 88 -12.35 -10.54 8.18
CA ILE A 88 -12.57 -9.21 7.58
C ILE A 88 -11.25 -8.59 7.12
N GLY A 89 -10.16 -8.85 7.85
CA GLY A 89 -8.85 -8.41 7.42
C GLY A 89 -8.39 -9.04 6.11
N VAL A 90 -8.63 -10.33 5.93
CA VAL A 90 -8.45 -11.02 4.65
C VAL A 90 -9.37 -10.44 3.58
N ALA A 91 -10.61 -10.06 3.91
CA ALA A 91 -11.52 -9.42 2.95
C ALA A 91 -11.04 -8.03 2.50
N ILE A 92 -10.49 -7.21 3.40
CA ILE A 92 -9.88 -5.91 3.06
C ILE A 92 -8.65 -6.13 2.18
N PHE A 93 -7.79 -7.09 2.53
CA PHE A 93 -6.64 -7.45 1.72
C PHE A 93 -7.08 -7.89 0.30
N LEU A 94 -8.09 -8.77 0.20
CA LEU A 94 -8.66 -9.22 -1.06
C LEU A 94 -9.34 -8.09 -1.85
N TYR A 95 -9.97 -7.13 -1.18
CA TYR A 95 -10.56 -5.95 -1.82
C TYR A 95 -9.48 -5.03 -2.42
N MET A 96 -8.41 -4.75 -1.67
CA MET A 96 -7.28 -3.99 -2.17
C MET A 96 -6.58 -4.72 -3.32
N PHE A 97 -6.45 -6.04 -3.24
CA PHE A 97 -6.02 -6.89 -4.36
C PHE A 97 -7.01 -6.95 -5.53
N GLY A 98 -8.30 -6.80 -5.26
CA GLY A 98 -9.36 -6.76 -6.27
C GLY A 98 -9.27 -5.53 -7.17
N SER A 99 -8.55 -4.48 -6.75
CA SER A 99 -8.24 -3.32 -7.59
C SER A 99 -7.13 -3.60 -8.63
N LEU A 100 -6.40 -4.71 -8.47
CA LEU A 100 -5.23 -5.07 -9.26
C LEU A 100 -5.59 -5.50 -10.70
N PRO A 101 -6.66 -6.30 -10.95
CA PRO A 101 -7.20 -6.52 -12.30
C PRO A 101 -7.65 -5.23 -13.01
N TYR A 102 -8.21 -4.26 -12.27
CA TYR A 102 -8.62 -2.98 -12.84
C TYR A 102 -7.40 -2.14 -13.26
N ALA A 103 -6.40 -2.04 -12.38
CA ALA A 103 -5.13 -1.37 -12.69
C ALA A 103 -4.42 -2.01 -13.90
N LEU A 104 -4.44 -3.35 -13.98
CA LEU A 104 -3.91 -4.10 -15.12
C LEU A 104 -4.66 -3.77 -16.42
N SER A 105 -6.00 -3.79 -16.38
CA SER A 105 -6.83 -3.44 -17.54
C SER A 105 -6.57 -2.01 -18.02
N LEU A 106 -6.50 -1.05 -17.09
CA LEU A 106 -6.26 0.35 -17.41
C LEU A 106 -4.87 0.55 -18.02
N ALA A 107 -3.85 -0.10 -17.47
CA ALA A 107 -2.49 0.01 -17.98
C ALA A 107 -2.30 -0.65 -19.36
N LEU A 108 -2.99 -1.76 -19.64
CA LEU A 108 -3.06 -2.34 -20.98
C LEU A 108 -3.71 -1.38 -21.98
N ARG A 109 -4.77 -0.66 -21.57
CA ARG A 109 -5.41 0.39 -22.39
C ARG A 109 -4.48 1.59 -22.63
N MET A 110 -3.69 1.95 -21.62
CA MET A 110 -2.69 3.03 -21.71
C MET A 110 -1.38 2.60 -22.40
N LYS A 111 -1.29 1.34 -22.89
CA LYS A 111 -0.12 0.78 -23.57
C LYS A 111 1.18 0.90 -22.75
N ILE A 112 1.07 0.80 -21.42
CA ILE A 112 2.24 0.82 -20.54
C ILE A 112 3.09 -0.44 -20.80
N PRO A 113 4.42 -0.33 -20.86
CA PRO A 113 5.29 -1.49 -21.05
C PRO A 113 5.04 -2.54 -19.96
N GLY A 114 4.78 -3.80 -20.37
CA GLY A 114 4.42 -4.88 -19.46
C GLY A 114 5.43 -5.11 -18.34
N GLY A 115 6.73 -4.92 -18.60
CA GLY A 115 7.78 -5.03 -17.58
C GLY A 115 7.65 -4.01 -16.45
N VAL A 116 7.38 -2.74 -16.79
CA VAL A 116 7.16 -1.66 -15.81
C VAL A 116 5.92 -1.95 -14.96
N LEU A 117 4.88 -2.46 -15.61
CA LEU A 117 3.65 -2.83 -14.95
C LEU A 117 3.84 -3.99 -13.97
N ILE A 118 4.45 -5.10 -14.39
CA ILE A 118 4.67 -6.27 -13.53
C ILE A 118 5.51 -5.87 -12.32
N PHE A 119 6.55 -5.08 -12.55
CA PHE A 119 7.42 -4.55 -11.51
C PHE A 119 6.64 -3.68 -10.50
N THR A 120 5.81 -2.75 -10.99
CA THR A 120 4.98 -1.88 -10.14
C THR A 120 3.97 -2.69 -9.32
N LEU A 121 3.30 -3.64 -9.95
CA LEU A 121 2.33 -4.52 -9.28
C LEU A 121 3.00 -5.38 -8.21
N PHE A 122 4.20 -5.90 -8.49
CA PHE A 122 4.98 -6.66 -7.52
C PHE A 122 5.36 -5.81 -6.30
N PHE A 123 5.80 -4.57 -6.50
CA PHE A 123 6.09 -3.68 -5.37
C PHE A 123 4.84 -3.29 -4.57
N ASN A 124 3.70 -3.05 -5.24
CA ASN A 124 2.44 -2.80 -4.55
C ASN A 124 1.99 -4.01 -3.73
N LEU A 125 2.22 -5.23 -4.23
CA LEU A 125 1.98 -6.47 -3.52
C LEU A 125 2.84 -6.60 -2.25
N LEU A 126 4.14 -6.29 -2.36
CA LEU A 126 5.06 -6.28 -1.22
C LEU A 126 4.68 -5.24 -0.18
N LYS A 127 4.40 -4.00 -0.59
CA LYS A 127 3.93 -2.91 0.29
C LYS A 127 2.69 -3.33 1.05
N LEU A 128 1.68 -3.82 0.33
CA LEU A 128 0.41 -4.23 0.92
C LEU A 128 0.60 -5.37 1.92
N THR A 129 1.38 -6.40 1.56
CA THR A 129 1.64 -7.56 2.43
C THR A 129 2.41 -7.14 3.69
N ALA A 130 3.45 -6.31 3.55
CA ALA A 130 4.26 -5.87 4.68
C ALA A 130 3.48 -4.92 5.62
N CYS A 131 2.68 -4.01 5.07
CA CYS A 131 1.81 -3.14 5.86
C CYS A 131 0.74 -3.95 6.58
N TRP A 132 0.11 -4.88 5.88
CA TRP A 132 -0.92 -5.75 6.45
C TRP A 132 -0.38 -6.61 7.60
N ALA A 133 0.79 -7.22 7.41
CA ALA A 133 1.48 -7.98 8.45
C ALA A 133 1.80 -7.11 9.67
N THR A 134 2.28 -5.88 9.46
CA THR A 134 2.59 -4.92 10.53
C THR A 134 1.34 -4.53 11.32
N ILE A 135 0.25 -4.18 10.62
CA ILE A 135 -1.02 -3.80 11.23
C ILE A 135 -1.60 -4.96 12.04
N THR A 136 -1.64 -6.14 11.44
CA THR A 136 -2.20 -7.34 12.10
C THR A 136 -1.37 -7.75 13.31
N TYR A 137 -0.04 -7.65 13.22
CA TYR A 137 0.86 -7.95 14.33
C TYR A 137 0.61 -6.99 15.49
N LEU A 138 0.70 -5.67 15.26
CA LEU A 138 0.61 -4.65 16.32
C LEU A 138 -0.78 -4.54 16.95
N MET A 139 -1.85 -4.81 16.21
CA MET A 139 -3.21 -4.68 16.74
C MET A 139 -3.72 -5.95 17.45
N ASN A 140 -3.03 -7.07 17.28
CA ASN A 140 -3.35 -8.33 17.96
C ASN A 140 -2.30 -8.76 19.01
N SER A 141 -1.23 -7.98 19.19
CA SER A 141 -0.30 -8.11 20.33
C SER A 141 -0.78 -7.31 21.52
#